data_AF-A0A6A5ZIL9-F1
#
_entry.id   AF-A0A6A5ZIL9-F1
#
_cell.length_a   1.000
_cell.length_b   1.000
_cell.length_c   1.000
_cell.angle_alpha   90.00
_cell.angle_beta   90.00
_cell.angle_gamma   90.00
#
_symmetry.space_group_name_H-M   'P 1'
#
loop_
_entity.id
_entity.type
_entity.pdbx_description
1 polymer ?
#
loop_
_entity_poly.entity_id
_entity_poly.type
_entity_poly.pdbx_seq_one_letter_code
_entity_poly.pdbx_strand_id
1 'polypeptide(L)'
;MPDESVNLALSSSSSSSSESEDEFDPDLKPLLPYVPGYHFTAKQHDAEGPFGNKYQNECPPEIQGWKRLSQTQYCLRHAFPGGTTYNDVTLSSKIISRVRTGYDCGAQLVVVKAKLEGQTPVKLVAKIYDPMYYEGVEWKFKLDVVRYAIADYTCEVAAYTELKKPSEGAKYTPAYHGSYVMDVEIPEEYRQDGIPSKREVRLILIEYIHGVTMSHLDPIRLSKRQRNNILIKAFIAEATVTHAGVWQHDFSPRNIIVIGKDFDSEDLQVKLVDFSMATVDRLTGFDEEPPKLLLNPITRYWGVMMDFAVDGWVGDDENEPERWLWKHFHKDTRFVPVERNKKDMWAVPKMMIDEC
;
A
#
# COMPACT_ATOMS: atom_id res chain seq x y z
N MET A 1 -60.66 18.12 2.25
CA MET A 1 -61.04 19.52 1.93
C MET A 1 -60.30 20.44 2.87
N PRO A 2 -59.27 21.16 2.39
CA PRO A 2 -58.06 20.70 1.70
C PRO A 2 -56.81 21.00 2.59
N ASP A 3 -55.68 20.30 2.58
CA ASP A 3 -54.74 19.95 1.51
C ASP A 3 -54.09 21.18 0.84
N GLU A 4 -52.88 21.54 1.26
CA GLU A 4 -52.00 22.45 0.53
C GLU A 4 -50.63 21.78 0.35
N SER A 5 -50.61 20.84 -0.58
CA SER A 5 -49.45 20.57 -1.43
C SER A 5 -49.12 21.81 -2.27
N VAL A 6 -47.92 22.37 -2.11
CA VAL A 6 -47.39 23.34 -3.07
C VAL A 6 -46.54 22.58 -4.10
N ASN A 7 -47.20 22.22 -5.21
CA ASN A 7 -46.55 22.01 -6.49
C ASN A 7 -46.57 23.35 -7.23
N LEU A 8 -45.42 23.82 -7.68
CA LEU A 8 -45.35 24.77 -8.80
C LEU A 8 -44.31 24.27 -9.79
N ALA A 9 -44.83 23.84 -10.94
CA ALA A 9 -44.11 23.37 -12.09
C ALA A 9 -43.77 24.54 -13.03
N LEU A 10 -42.60 24.40 -13.68
CA LEU A 10 -42.28 24.78 -15.06
C LEU A 10 -42.28 26.27 -15.46
N SER A 11 -41.09 26.73 -15.86
CA SER A 11 -40.97 27.41 -17.16
C SER A 11 -39.72 26.93 -17.89
N SER A 12 -39.99 26.29 -19.03
CA SER A 12 -39.08 25.91 -20.09
C SER A 12 -38.37 27.10 -20.73
N SER A 13 -37.07 26.95 -21.01
CA SER A 13 -36.45 27.59 -22.17
C SER A 13 -35.54 26.58 -22.86
N SER A 14 -36.02 26.09 -24.00
CA SER A 14 -35.30 25.33 -25.00
C SER A 14 -34.29 26.21 -25.74
N SER A 15 -33.04 25.76 -25.86
CA SER A 15 -32.12 26.13 -26.95
C SER A 15 -31.22 24.92 -27.21
N SER A 16 -31.65 24.09 -28.16
CA SER A 16 -30.97 23.89 -29.44
C SER A 16 -29.71 23.03 -29.34
N SER A 17 -29.87 21.81 -29.82
CA SER A 17 -28.85 20.92 -30.37
C SER A 17 -27.68 21.66 -31.01
N SER A 18 -26.49 21.46 -30.46
CA SER A 18 -25.28 21.31 -31.25
C SER A 18 -24.65 20.02 -30.79
N GLU A 19 -24.64 19.03 -31.67
CA GLU A 19 -23.74 17.88 -31.60
C GLU A 19 -22.32 18.46 -31.47
N SER A 20 -21.81 18.51 -30.24
CA SER A 20 -20.38 18.72 -30.03
C SER A 20 -19.74 17.39 -30.38
N GLU A 21 -19.11 17.34 -31.55
CA GLU A 21 -18.08 16.36 -31.87
C GLU A 21 -17.20 16.18 -30.63
N ASP A 22 -17.01 14.92 -30.23
CA ASP A 22 -16.16 14.51 -29.11
C ASP A 22 -14.77 15.15 -29.27
N GLU A 23 -14.58 16.31 -28.65
CA GLU A 23 -13.30 16.98 -28.52
C GLU A 23 -12.46 16.08 -27.63
N PHE A 24 -11.58 15.28 -28.23
CA PHE A 24 -10.66 14.39 -27.54
C PHE A 24 -9.88 15.20 -26.50
N ASP A 25 -10.25 15.07 -25.23
CA ASP A 25 -9.52 15.63 -24.11
C ASP A 25 -8.33 14.69 -23.81
N PRO A 26 -7.08 15.06 -24.18
CA PRO A 26 -5.91 14.24 -23.91
C PRO A 26 -5.60 14.09 -22.41
N ASP A 27 -6.26 14.87 -21.54
CA ASP A 27 -6.20 14.70 -20.08
C ASP A 27 -7.20 13.65 -19.57
N LEU A 28 -8.15 13.19 -20.39
CA LEU A 28 -9.08 12.14 -20.01
C LEU A 28 -8.39 10.78 -20.08
N LYS A 29 -8.21 10.16 -18.91
CA LYS A 29 -7.64 8.81 -18.78
C LYS A 29 -8.59 7.76 -19.38
N PRO A 30 -8.08 6.72 -20.07
CA PRO A 30 -8.88 5.60 -20.53
C PRO A 30 -9.71 4.96 -19.41
N LEU A 31 -10.83 4.31 -19.76
CA LEU A 31 -11.65 3.58 -18.77
C LEU A 31 -10.82 2.53 -18.02
N LEU A 32 -11.01 2.46 -16.69
CA LEU A 32 -10.30 1.51 -15.82
C LEU A 32 -10.55 0.06 -16.25
N PRO A 33 -9.51 -0.68 -16.70
CA PRO A 33 -9.66 -2.05 -17.20
C PRO A 33 -9.81 -3.08 -16.08
N TYR A 34 -9.51 -2.70 -14.83
CA TYR A 34 -9.46 -3.57 -13.65
C TYR A 34 -10.87 -3.83 -13.09
N VAL A 35 -11.66 -4.58 -13.84
CA VAL A 35 -13.08 -4.87 -13.54
C VAL A 35 -13.29 -6.37 -13.29
N PRO A 36 -14.25 -6.77 -12.42
CA PRO A 36 -14.61 -8.18 -12.28
C PRO A 36 -14.97 -8.82 -13.63
N GLY A 37 -14.44 -10.01 -13.89
CA GLY A 37 -14.60 -10.71 -15.16
C GLY A 37 -13.47 -10.51 -16.16
N TYR A 38 -12.61 -9.50 -15.97
CA TYR A 38 -11.42 -9.30 -16.80
C TYR A 38 -10.43 -10.45 -16.62
N HIS A 39 -9.91 -10.96 -17.73
CA HIS A 39 -8.90 -12.01 -17.77
C HIS A 39 -7.60 -11.42 -18.31
N PHE A 40 -6.49 -11.78 -17.67
CA PHE A 40 -5.17 -11.39 -18.15
C PHE A 40 -4.19 -12.55 -17.98
N THR A 41 -3.15 -12.51 -18.80
CA THR A 41 -1.98 -13.36 -18.64
C THR A 41 -0.84 -12.49 -18.18
N ALA A 42 -0.21 -12.87 -17.08
CA ALA A 42 0.95 -12.18 -16.55
C ALA A 42 2.19 -13.06 -16.73
N LYS A 43 3.33 -12.45 -17.03
CA LYS A 43 4.64 -13.11 -17.16
C LYS A 43 5.45 -12.82 -15.91
N GLN A 44 6.14 -13.81 -15.36
CA GLN A 44 6.99 -13.60 -14.19
C GLN A 44 8.04 -12.52 -14.50
N HIS A 45 8.29 -11.67 -13.53
CA HIS A 45 9.21 -10.57 -13.68
C HIS A 45 10.02 -10.38 -12.40
N ASP A 46 11.34 -10.32 -12.53
CA ASP A 46 12.24 -9.95 -11.45
C ASP A 46 12.50 -8.44 -11.52
N ALA A 47 12.07 -7.73 -10.47
CA ALA A 47 12.24 -6.29 -10.39
C ALA A 47 13.71 -5.90 -10.23
N GLU A 48 14.07 -4.70 -10.68
CA GLU A 48 15.36 -4.10 -10.31
C GLU A 48 15.40 -3.77 -8.82
N GLY A 49 16.60 -3.45 -8.33
CA GLY A 49 16.76 -3.01 -6.96
C GLY A 49 15.95 -1.73 -6.68
N PRO A 50 15.38 -1.61 -5.48
CA PRO A 50 14.58 -0.45 -5.10
C PRO A 50 15.44 0.81 -5.02
N PHE A 51 14.83 1.97 -5.26
CA PHE A 51 15.50 3.28 -5.21
C PHE A 51 14.65 4.28 -4.43
N GLY A 52 15.21 5.46 -4.14
CA GLY A 52 14.56 6.43 -3.25
C GLY A 52 14.62 5.97 -1.79
N ASN A 53 13.90 6.64 -0.88
CA ASN A 53 13.74 6.21 0.52
C ASN A 53 15.03 5.68 1.21
N LYS A 54 16.18 6.35 1.03
CA LYS A 54 17.51 5.95 1.58
C LYS A 54 18.15 4.70 0.96
N TYR A 55 17.56 4.07 -0.06
CA TYR A 55 18.22 3.02 -0.83
C TYR A 55 19.46 3.57 -1.56
N GLN A 56 20.48 2.72 -1.70
CA GLN A 56 21.74 3.08 -2.35
C GLN A 56 21.68 3.06 -3.88
N ASN A 57 20.70 2.34 -4.44
CA ASN A 57 20.54 2.27 -5.88
C ASN A 57 20.28 3.66 -6.45
N GLU A 58 20.92 3.93 -7.59
CA GLU A 58 20.66 5.15 -8.34
C GLU A 58 19.18 5.21 -8.74
N CYS A 59 18.60 6.40 -8.63
CA CYS A 59 17.28 6.61 -9.21
C CYS A 59 17.33 6.38 -10.72
N PRO A 60 16.28 5.77 -11.32
CA PRO A 60 16.16 5.71 -12.75
C PRO A 60 16.33 7.10 -13.37
N PRO A 61 16.97 7.21 -14.56
CA PRO A 61 17.11 8.48 -15.25
C PRO A 61 15.76 9.19 -15.37
N GLU A 62 15.74 10.52 -15.22
CA GLU A 62 14.52 11.30 -15.40
C GLU A 62 13.97 11.07 -16.80
N ILE A 63 12.77 10.52 -16.88
CA ILE A 63 12.10 10.27 -18.14
C ILE A 63 11.58 11.62 -18.64
N GLN A 64 12.13 12.10 -19.76
CA GLN A 64 11.76 13.41 -20.29
C GLN A 64 10.27 13.46 -20.64
N GLY A 65 9.65 14.64 -20.46
CA GLY A 65 8.29 14.90 -20.95
C GLY A 65 7.20 14.88 -19.89
N TRP A 66 7.45 14.37 -18.68
CA TRP A 66 6.44 14.34 -17.61
C TRP A 66 5.87 15.72 -17.28
N LYS A 67 6.69 16.79 -17.32
CA LYS A 67 6.20 18.18 -17.13
C LYS A 67 5.38 18.72 -18.30
N ARG A 68 5.61 18.24 -19.52
CA ARG A 68 5.09 18.84 -20.77
C ARG A 68 3.90 18.11 -21.38
N LEU A 69 3.86 16.78 -21.28
CA LEU A 69 2.84 15.92 -21.89
C LEU A 69 1.66 15.72 -20.95
N SER A 70 0.44 15.45 -21.44
CA SER A 70 -0.63 14.97 -20.53
C SER A 70 -0.20 13.66 -19.86
N GLN A 71 -0.81 13.30 -18.73
CA GLN A 71 -0.47 12.04 -18.04
C GLN A 71 -0.69 10.83 -18.94
N THR A 72 -1.78 10.81 -19.70
CA THR A 72 -2.09 9.74 -20.67
C THR A 72 -1.01 9.66 -21.75
N GLN A 73 -0.65 10.78 -22.39
CA GLN A 73 0.41 10.81 -23.40
C GLN A 73 1.77 10.37 -22.84
N TYR A 74 2.08 10.80 -21.63
CA TYR A 74 3.31 10.42 -20.93
C TYR A 74 3.36 8.90 -20.67
N CYS A 75 2.31 8.33 -20.10
CA CYS A 75 2.26 6.89 -19.81
C CYS A 75 2.24 6.02 -21.07
N LEU A 76 1.68 6.50 -22.18
CA LEU A 76 1.66 5.77 -23.45
C LEU A 76 3.01 5.77 -24.17
N ARG A 77 3.84 6.81 -23.96
CA ARG A 77 5.16 6.95 -24.60
C ARG A 77 6.29 6.29 -23.82
N HIS A 78 6.09 6.04 -22.53
CA HIS A 78 7.12 5.55 -21.65
C HIS A 78 6.70 4.23 -21.02
N ALA A 79 7.40 3.16 -21.42
CA ALA A 79 7.30 1.88 -20.77
C ALA A 79 7.98 1.92 -19.40
N PHE A 80 7.58 0.99 -18.53
CA PHE A 80 8.25 0.72 -17.26
C PHE A 80 9.67 0.21 -17.57
N PRO A 81 10.74 0.99 -17.30
CA PRO A 81 12.09 0.56 -17.59
C PRO A 81 12.53 -0.52 -16.60
N GLY A 82 13.42 -1.40 -17.07
CA GLY A 82 14.18 -2.29 -16.22
C GLY A 82 13.52 -3.62 -15.83
N GLY A 83 14.34 -4.44 -15.19
CA GLY A 83 14.00 -5.76 -14.67
C GLY A 83 14.08 -6.88 -15.71
N THR A 84 13.88 -8.11 -15.28
CA THR A 84 13.96 -9.30 -16.16
C THR A 84 12.60 -9.98 -16.26
N THR A 85 12.02 -10.02 -17.46
CA THR A 85 10.76 -10.72 -17.73
C THR A 85 11.02 -12.11 -18.29
N TYR A 86 10.42 -13.13 -17.68
CA TYR A 86 10.48 -14.52 -18.10
C TYR A 86 9.23 -14.86 -18.92
N ASN A 87 9.39 -14.91 -20.26
CA ASN A 87 8.25 -15.10 -21.17
C ASN A 87 7.64 -16.52 -21.11
N ASP A 88 8.39 -17.49 -20.61
CA ASP A 88 8.00 -18.90 -20.46
C ASP A 88 7.21 -19.16 -19.17
N VAL A 89 7.43 -18.36 -18.12
CA VAL A 89 6.70 -18.49 -16.85
C VAL A 89 5.50 -17.55 -16.85
N THR A 90 4.34 -18.09 -17.23
CA THR A 90 3.09 -17.32 -17.33
C THR A 90 2.05 -17.76 -16.31
N LEU A 91 1.23 -16.81 -15.90
CA LEU A 91 0.13 -17.01 -14.97
C LEU A 91 -1.16 -16.42 -15.55
N SER A 92 -2.13 -17.29 -15.82
CA SER A 92 -3.47 -16.88 -16.20
C SER A 92 -4.30 -16.56 -14.97
N SER A 93 -4.89 -15.37 -14.95
CA SER A 93 -5.64 -14.84 -13.83
C SER A 93 -6.96 -14.21 -14.28
N LYS A 94 -7.98 -14.33 -13.42
CA LYS A 94 -9.28 -13.67 -13.60
C LYS A 94 -9.57 -12.76 -12.42
N ILE A 95 -9.91 -11.50 -12.68
CA ILE A 95 -10.38 -10.57 -11.64
C ILE A 95 -11.78 -11.03 -11.17
N ILE A 96 -11.94 -11.23 -9.87
CA ILE A 96 -13.21 -11.67 -9.27
C ILE A 96 -13.87 -10.58 -8.41
N SER A 97 -13.11 -9.65 -7.84
CA SER A 97 -13.65 -8.49 -7.14
C SER A 97 -12.63 -7.35 -7.07
N ARG A 98 -13.12 -6.13 -6.82
CA ARG A 98 -12.27 -4.96 -6.52
C ARG A 98 -12.05 -4.88 -5.01
N VAL A 99 -10.83 -4.53 -4.61
CA VAL A 99 -10.52 -4.13 -3.23
C VAL A 99 -10.46 -2.61 -3.17
N ARG A 100 -9.61 -2.02 -4.02
CA ARG A 100 -9.50 -0.57 -4.20
C ARG A 100 -9.04 -0.30 -5.62
N THR A 101 -9.89 0.29 -6.44
CA THR A 101 -9.55 0.71 -7.81
C THR A 101 -10.14 2.08 -8.05
N GLY A 102 -9.48 2.90 -8.84
CA GLY A 102 -9.93 4.26 -9.08
C GLY A 102 -8.94 5.04 -9.92
N TYR A 103 -9.41 6.19 -10.37
CA TYR A 103 -8.54 7.23 -10.89
C TYR A 103 -7.86 7.91 -9.72
N ASP A 104 -6.58 8.24 -9.87
CA ASP A 104 -5.82 9.03 -8.89
C ASP A 104 -5.71 8.37 -7.51
N CYS A 105 -5.56 7.03 -7.45
CA CYS A 105 -5.51 6.29 -6.18
C CYS A 105 -4.28 5.37 -6.02
N GLY A 106 -3.20 5.67 -6.75
CA GLY A 106 -1.96 4.88 -6.77
C GLY A 106 -2.19 3.47 -7.31
N ALA A 107 -1.55 2.48 -6.67
CA ALA A 107 -1.70 1.08 -7.04
C ALA A 107 -3.16 0.58 -6.94
N GLN A 108 -3.58 -0.15 -7.97
CA GLN A 108 -4.91 -0.73 -8.09
C GLN A 108 -4.91 -2.11 -7.42
N LEU A 109 -5.85 -2.36 -6.51
CA LEU A 109 -5.97 -3.60 -5.77
C LEU A 109 -7.23 -4.35 -6.17
N VAL A 110 -7.04 -5.58 -6.67
CA VAL A 110 -8.11 -6.48 -7.07
C VAL A 110 -7.88 -7.87 -6.52
N VAL A 111 -8.96 -8.60 -6.24
CA VAL A 111 -8.88 -10.02 -5.93
C VAL A 111 -8.93 -10.79 -7.24
N VAL A 112 -7.98 -11.71 -7.42
CA VAL A 112 -7.89 -12.57 -8.59
C VAL A 112 -8.02 -14.03 -8.22
N LYS A 113 -8.56 -14.82 -9.15
CA LYS A 113 -8.44 -16.27 -9.13
C LYS A 113 -7.31 -16.64 -10.08
N ALA A 114 -6.23 -17.19 -9.54
CA ALA A 114 -5.01 -17.51 -10.27
C ALA A 114 -4.66 -18.99 -10.11
N LYS A 115 -4.13 -19.62 -11.16
CA LYS A 115 -3.67 -21.01 -11.12
C LYS A 115 -2.14 -21.05 -11.01
N LEU A 116 -1.65 -21.19 -9.78
CA LEU A 116 -0.23 -21.43 -9.54
C LEU A 116 0.18 -22.83 -10.02
N GLU A 117 1.44 -23.01 -10.37
CA GLU A 117 1.96 -24.27 -10.90
C GLU A 117 1.65 -25.45 -9.96
N GLY A 118 1.10 -26.53 -10.52
CA GLY A 118 0.75 -27.74 -9.76
C GLY A 118 -0.40 -27.58 -8.76
N GLN A 119 -1.07 -26.42 -8.69
CA GLN A 119 -2.10 -26.13 -7.69
C GLN A 119 -3.49 -25.93 -8.30
N THR A 120 -4.52 -26.15 -7.49
CA THR A 120 -5.87 -25.71 -7.80
C THR A 120 -5.93 -24.18 -7.79
N PRO A 121 -6.77 -23.53 -8.61
CA PRO A 121 -6.86 -22.08 -8.61
C PRO A 121 -7.19 -21.50 -7.23
N VAL A 122 -6.34 -20.60 -6.74
CA VAL A 122 -6.46 -19.94 -5.44
C VAL A 122 -6.88 -18.48 -5.58
N LYS A 123 -7.41 -17.90 -4.50
CA LYS A 123 -7.69 -16.46 -4.41
C LYS A 123 -6.43 -15.74 -3.95
N LEU A 124 -6.02 -14.73 -4.69
CA LEU A 124 -4.89 -13.85 -4.39
C LEU A 124 -5.33 -12.39 -4.52
N VAL A 125 -4.55 -11.47 -3.95
CA VAL A 125 -4.66 -10.05 -4.27
C VAL A 125 -3.60 -9.72 -5.32
N ALA A 126 -4.04 -9.13 -6.42
CA ALA A 126 -3.15 -8.45 -7.36
C ALA A 126 -3.09 -6.98 -7.00
N LYS A 127 -1.89 -6.49 -6.68
CA LYS A 127 -1.60 -5.07 -6.55
C LYS A 127 -0.88 -4.62 -7.82
N ILE A 128 -1.52 -3.74 -8.57
CA ILE A 128 -1.19 -3.38 -9.95
C ILE A 128 -0.71 -1.93 -9.97
N TYR A 129 0.50 -1.71 -10.47
CA TYR A 129 1.18 -0.41 -10.50
C TYR A 129 1.04 0.18 -11.91
N ASP A 130 -0.16 0.66 -12.23
CA ASP A 130 -0.45 1.29 -13.52
C ASP A 130 -0.34 2.82 -13.39
N PRO A 131 0.77 3.44 -13.87
CA PRO A 131 1.00 4.88 -13.70
C PRO A 131 -0.07 5.74 -14.38
N MET A 132 -0.82 5.18 -15.34
CA MET A 132 -1.93 5.87 -15.99
C MET A 132 -3.04 6.27 -15.00
N TYR A 133 -3.19 5.53 -13.89
CA TYR A 133 -4.22 5.75 -12.88
C TYR A 133 -3.70 6.27 -11.55
N TYR A 134 -2.41 6.60 -11.47
CA TYR A 134 -1.82 7.28 -10.32
C TYR A 134 -2.29 8.74 -10.24
N GLU A 135 -2.17 9.32 -9.04
CA GLU A 135 -2.41 10.75 -8.81
C GLU A 135 -1.33 11.57 -9.53
N GLY A 136 -1.74 12.31 -10.55
CA GLY A 136 -0.82 13.06 -11.41
C GLY A 136 -0.41 14.43 -10.89
N VAL A 137 -1.11 14.93 -9.87
CA VAL A 137 -0.92 16.27 -9.32
C VAL A 137 -1.11 16.23 -7.82
N GLU A 138 -0.11 16.68 -7.05
CA GLU A 138 -0.18 16.81 -5.60
C GLU A 138 0.19 18.24 -5.21
N TRP A 139 -0.61 18.89 -4.35
CA TRP A 139 -0.41 20.29 -3.94
C TRP A 139 -0.20 21.28 -5.11
N LYS A 140 -0.86 21.04 -6.26
CA LYS A 140 -0.74 21.79 -7.53
C LYS A 140 0.58 21.57 -8.28
N PHE A 141 1.43 20.66 -7.83
CA PHE A 141 2.63 20.25 -8.56
C PHE A 141 2.36 18.95 -9.31
N LYS A 142 2.73 18.95 -10.59
CA LYS A 142 2.67 17.74 -11.40
C LYS A 142 3.68 16.72 -10.88
N LEU A 143 3.31 15.45 -10.94
CA LEU A 143 4.13 14.33 -10.49
C LEU A 143 4.61 13.49 -11.68
N ASP A 144 5.80 12.89 -11.54
CA ASP A 144 6.28 11.86 -12.45
C ASP A 144 5.68 10.50 -12.07
N VAL A 145 4.43 10.28 -12.50
CA VAL A 145 3.64 9.09 -12.12
C VAL A 145 4.29 7.77 -12.51
N VAL A 146 5.08 7.74 -13.60
CA VAL A 146 5.82 6.56 -14.02
C VAL A 146 6.89 6.25 -12.98
N ARG A 147 7.68 7.25 -12.59
CA ARG A 147 8.69 7.09 -11.54
C ARG A 147 8.10 6.69 -10.19
N TYR A 148 6.96 7.26 -9.79
CA TYR A 148 6.26 6.86 -8.56
C TYR A 148 5.79 5.40 -8.60
N ALA A 149 5.17 4.97 -9.70
CA ALA A 149 4.73 3.58 -9.83
C ALA A 149 5.92 2.60 -9.79
N ILE A 150 7.08 2.96 -10.38
CA ILE A 150 8.32 2.16 -10.30
C ILE A 150 8.85 2.11 -8.86
N ALA A 151 8.89 3.25 -8.16
CA ALA A 151 9.35 3.31 -6.79
C ALA A 151 8.50 2.41 -5.88
N ASP A 152 7.17 2.57 -5.93
CA ASP A 152 6.23 1.77 -5.15
C ASP A 152 6.41 0.27 -5.42
N TYR A 153 6.46 -0.10 -6.70
CA TYR A 153 6.61 -1.49 -7.13
C TYR A 153 7.93 -2.11 -6.64
N THR A 154 9.05 -1.43 -6.88
CA THR A 154 10.38 -1.97 -6.54
C THR A 154 10.60 -2.04 -5.03
N CYS A 155 10.17 -1.03 -4.26
CA CYS A 155 10.25 -1.04 -2.79
C CYS A 155 9.43 -2.20 -2.21
N GLU A 156 8.22 -2.40 -2.71
CA GLU A 156 7.34 -3.45 -2.19
C GLU A 156 7.81 -4.85 -2.59
N VAL A 157 8.31 -5.05 -3.82
CA VAL A 157 8.95 -6.30 -4.24
C VAL A 157 10.18 -6.60 -3.37
N ALA A 158 11.01 -5.61 -3.07
CA ALA A 158 12.19 -5.79 -2.22
C ALA A 158 11.78 -6.21 -0.79
N ALA A 159 10.81 -5.53 -0.19
CA ALA A 159 10.29 -5.84 1.13
C ALA A 159 9.73 -7.27 1.21
N TYR A 160 8.83 -7.64 0.29
CA TYR A 160 8.25 -8.99 0.29
C TYR A 160 9.28 -10.07 -0.04
N THR A 161 10.28 -9.77 -0.88
CA THR A 161 11.37 -10.71 -1.16
C THR A 161 12.22 -10.97 0.08
N GLU A 162 12.47 -9.93 0.89
CA GLU A 162 13.16 -10.08 2.16
C GLU A 162 12.33 -10.90 3.16
N LEU A 163 11.05 -10.55 3.31
CA LEU A 163 10.12 -11.19 4.25
C LEU A 163 9.68 -12.59 3.83
N LYS A 164 9.91 -13.00 2.58
CA LYS A 164 9.73 -14.37 2.12
C LYS A 164 10.76 -15.33 2.72
N LYS A 165 11.93 -14.82 3.15
CA LYS A 165 12.94 -15.62 3.85
C LYS A 165 12.38 -16.09 5.20
N PRO A 166 12.70 -17.33 5.65
CA PRO A 166 12.27 -17.81 6.96
C PRO A 166 12.70 -16.85 8.07
N SER A 167 11.73 -16.17 8.67
CA SER A 167 11.92 -15.21 9.76
C SER A 167 10.62 -15.11 10.58
N GLU A 168 10.72 -14.64 11.81
CA GLU A 168 9.53 -14.35 12.63
C GLU A 168 8.68 -13.22 12.02
N GLY A 169 9.26 -12.35 11.19
CA GLY A 169 8.54 -11.27 10.50
C GLY A 169 7.57 -11.80 9.45
N ALA A 170 7.91 -12.91 8.77
CA ALA A 170 7.10 -13.49 7.70
C ALA A 170 5.67 -13.87 8.13
N LYS A 171 5.46 -14.21 9.40
CA LYS A 171 4.11 -14.58 9.92
C LYS A 171 3.16 -13.38 9.98
N TYR A 172 3.71 -12.16 10.02
CA TYR A 172 2.97 -10.92 10.12
C TYR A 172 2.70 -10.28 8.76
N THR A 173 3.01 -10.94 7.64
CA THR A 173 2.78 -10.40 6.31
C THR A 173 2.02 -11.40 5.43
N PRO A 174 1.33 -10.94 4.38
CA PRO A 174 0.79 -11.82 3.35
C PRO A 174 1.88 -12.68 2.74
N ALA A 175 1.58 -13.94 2.41
CA ALA A 175 2.50 -14.75 1.61
C ALA A 175 2.72 -14.09 0.23
N TYR A 176 4.00 -13.95 -0.17
CA TYR A 176 4.38 -13.37 -1.45
C TYR A 176 4.46 -14.44 -2.55
N HIS A 177 3.64 -14.27 -3.59
CA HIS A 177 3.55 -15.20 -4.72
C HIS A 177 4.35 -14.76 -5.95
N GLY A 178 5.02 -13.61 -5.89
CA GLY A 178 5.92 -13.13 -6.92
C GLY A 178 5.44 -11.84 -7.59
N SER A 179 6.31 -11.37 -8.47
CA SER A 179 6.15 -10.15 -9.28
C SER A 179 5.98 -10.52 -10.74
N TYR A 180 5.16 -9.75 -11.44
CA TYR A 180 4.74 -10.05 -12.80
C TYR A 180 4.57 -8.79 -13.63
N VAL A 181 4.61 -8.96 -14.95
CA VAL A 181 4.16 -7.97 -15.93
C VAL A 181 2.94 -8.51 -16.66
N MET A 182 1.96 -7.66 -16.93
CA MET A 182 0.85 -7.96 -17.83
C MET A 182 0.73 -6.91 -18.91
N ASP A 183 0.22 -7.32 -20.07
CA ASP A 183 -0.14 -6.39 -21.12
C ASP A 183 -1.57 -5.91 -20.92
N VAL A 184 -1.78 -4.61 -20.96
CA VAL A 184 -3.10 -3.99 -20.89
C VAL A 184 -3.37 -3.28 -22.21
N GLU A 185 -4.49 -3.64 -22.84
CA GLU A 185 -4.91 -3.06 -24.12
C GLU A 185 -5.07 -1.55 -23.99
N ILE A 186 -4.63 -0.83 -25.03
CA ILE A 186 -4.88 0.59 -25.20
C ILE A 186 -6.11 0.71 -26.10
N PRO A 187 -7.18 1.42 -25.66
CA PRO A 187 -8.36 1.61 -26.49
C PRO A 187 -8.02 2.32 -27.81
N GLU A 188 -8.79 2.03 -28.86
CA GLU A 188 -8.50 2.47 -30.24
C GLU A 188 -8.38 4.00 -30.33
N GLU A 189 -9.25 4.71 -29.62
CA GLU A 189 -9.30 6.17 -29.57
C GLU A 189 -8.03 6.83 -28.99
N TYR A 190 -7.21 6.06 -28.27
CA TYR A 190 -5.92 6.52 -27.73
C TYR A 190 -4.72 6.03 -28.55
N ARG A 191 -4.94 5.22 -29.61
CA ARG A 191 -3.85 4.74 -30.46
C ARG A 191 -3.43 5.85 -31.42
N GLN A 192 -2.15 6.15 -31.43
CA GLN A 192 -1.51 7.09 -32.36
C GLN A 192 -0.37 6.38 -33.07
N ASP A 193 0.04 6.89 -34.24
CA ASP A 193 1.16 6.34 -34.98
C ASP A 193 2.42 6.24 -34.10
N GLY A 194 2.98 5.04 -34.02
CA GLY A 194 4.16 4.74 -33.20
C GLY A 194 3.88 4.41 -31.73
N ILE A 195 2.63 4.44 -31.25
CA ILE A 195 2.23 3.94 -29.92
C ILE A 195 1.83 2.46 -30.05
N PRO A 196 2.34 1.56 -29.18
CA PRO A 196 1.95 0.15 -29.22
C PRO A 196 0.45 -0.04 -28.91
N SER A 197 -0.15 -1.14 -29.36
CA SER A 197 -1.55 -1.47 -29.08
C SER A 197 -1.80 -1.88 -27.62
N LYS A 198 -0.72 -2.20 -26.89
CA LYS A 198 -0.75 -2.58 -25.47
C LYS A 198 0.35 -1.83 -24.73
N ARG A 199 0.09 -1.58 -23.45
CA ARG A 199 1.11 -1.11 -22.50
C ARG A 199 1.42 -2.21 -21.50
N GLU A 200 2.68 -2.29 -21.10
CA GLU A 200 3.11 -3.17 -20.03
C GLU A 200 2.79 -2.54 -18.67
N VAL A 201 2.22 -3.33 -17.77
CA VAL A 201 1.89 -2.91 -16.39
C VAL A 201 2.48 -3.92 -15.42
N ARG A 202 3.16 -3.42 -14.38
CA ARG A 202 3.74 -4.24 -13.32
C ARG A 202 2.70 -4.56 -12.26
N LEU A 203 2.79 -5.74 -11.67
CA LEU A 203 1.96 -6.15 -10.54
C LEU A 203 2.70 -7.12 -9.63
N ILE A 204 2.24 -7.21 -8.39
CA ILE A 204 2.62 -8.30 -7.48
C ILE A 204 1.39 -9.12 -7.12
N LEU A 205 1.62 -10.39 -6.79
CA LEU A 205 0.61 -11.26 -6.22
C LEU A 205 0.95 -11.60 -4.78
N ILE A 206 -0.03 -11.38 -3.90
CA ILE A 206 0.07 -11.68 -2.47
C ILE A 206 -1.15 -12.46 -2.00
N GLU A 207 -1.00 -13.14 -0.87
CA GLU A 207 -2.07 -13.87 -0.20
C GLU A 207 -3.33 -12.99 -0.02
N TYR A 208 -4.50 -13.55 -0.34
CA TYR A 208 -5.77 -12.94 0.05
C TYR A 208 -6.08 -13.25 1.51
N ILE A 209 -5.98 -12.22 2.35
CA ILE A 209 -6.23 -12.33 3.80
C ILE A 209 -7.73 -12.19 4.09
N HIS A 210 -8.27 -13.19 4.78
CA HIS A 210 -9.67 -13.19 5.24
C HIS A 210 -9.76 -12.45 6.59
N GLY A 211 -9.71 -11.13 6.54
CA GLY A 211 -9.79 -10.25 7.71
C GLY A 211 -10.46 -8.92 7.39
N VAL A 212 -10.40 -7.99 8.35
CA VAL A 212 -10.91 -6.63 8.22
C VAL A 212 -9.74 -5.67 8.45
N THR A 213 -9.57 -4.64 7.62
CA THR A 213 -8.54 -3.64 7.92
C THR A 213 -8.92 -2.89 9.18
N MET A 214 -7.94 -2.50 9.96
CA MET A 214 -8.13 -1.81 11.24
C MET A 214 -8.88 -0.49 11.02
N SER A 215 -8.64 0.24 9.93
CA SER A 215 -9.42 1.43 9.55
C SER A 215 -10.91 1.21 9.25
N HIS A 216 -11.34 -0.03 8.97
CA HIS A 216 -12.76 -0.36 8.75
C HIS A 216 -13.45 -0.84 10.04
N LEU A 217 -12.71 -1.01 11.14
CA LEU A 217 -13.29 -1.25 12.45
C LEU A 217 -13.66 0.09 13.07
N ASP A 218 -14.79 0.14 13.77
CA ASP A 218 -15.19 1.31 14.56
C ASP A 218 -14.61 1.16 15.98
N PRO A 219 -13.54 1.89 16.35
CA PRO A 219 -12.86 1.67 17.62
C PRO A 219 -13.72 2.09 18.81
N ILE A 220 -14.66 3.03 18.61
CA ILE A 220 -15.57 3.51 19.66
C ILE A 220 -16.50 2.38 20.11
N ARG A 221 -16.90 1.50 19.18
CA ARG A 221 -17.76 0.34 19.47
C ARG A 221 -17.02 -0.84 20.06
N LEU A 222 -15.69 -0.85 20.01
CA LEU A 222 -14.86 -1.87 20.63
C LEU A 222 -14.70 -1.60 22.13
N SER A 223 -14.56 -2.66 22.93
CA SER A 223 -14.17 -2.50 24.32
C SER A 223 -12.72 -1.99 24.40
N LYS A 224 -12.36 -1.34 25.52
CA LYS A 224 -10.96 -0.91 25.76
C LYS A 224 -9.99 -2.11 25.71
N ARG A 225 -10.43 -3.30 26.13
CA ARG A 225 -9.64 -4.53 26.08
C ARG A 225 -9.39 -4.97 24.63
N GLN A 226 -10.42 -4.96 23.78
CA GLN A 226 -10.33 -5.32 22.37
C GLN A 226 -9.41 -4.37 21.61
N ARG A 227 -9.59 -3.06 21.79
CA ARG A 227 -8.72 -2.04 21.20
C ARG A 227 -7.25 -2.27 21.57
N ASN A 228 -6.99 -2.46 22.87
CA ASN A 228 -5.65 -2.73 23.35
C ASN A 228 -5.07 -4.03 22.77
N ASN A 229 -5.86 -5.11 22.70
CA ASN A 229 -5.38 -6.39 22.16
C ASN A 229 -4.95 -6.24 20.69
N ILE A 230 -5.78 -5.60 19.86
CA ILE A 230 -5.46 -5.32 18.45
C ILE A 230 -4.21 -4.45 18.35
N LEU A 231 -4.18 -3.32 19.06
CA LEU A 231 -3.10 -2.34 18.94
C LEU A 231 -1.77 -2.91 19.43
N ILE A 232 -1.74 -3.64 20.56
CA ILE A 232 -0.54 -4.33 21.05
C ILE A 232 0.00 -5.32 20.02
N LYS A 233 -0.88 -6.14 19.43
CA LYS A 233 -0.49 -7.12 18.41
C LYS A 233 0.06 -6.44 17.15
N ALA A 234 -0.51 -5.30 16.74
CA ALA A 234 -0.02 -4.52 15.61
C ALA A 234 1.40 -3.98 15.84
N PHE A 235 1.69 -3.43 17.02
CA PHE A 235 3.04 -2.96 17.36
C PHE A 235 4.06 -4.09 17.50
N ILE A 236 3.65 -5.25 18.05
CA ILE A 236 4.52 -6.44 18.06
C ILE A 236 4.83 -6.89 16.63
N ALA A 237 3.82 -6.90 15.74
CA ALA A 237 3.99 -7.26 14.35
C ALA A 237 4.98 -6.31 13.64
N GLU A 238 4.83 -5.00 13.83
CA GLU A 238 5.71 -3.99 13.23
C GLU A 238 7.15 -4.12 13.74
N ALA A 239 7.34 -4.25 15.06
CA ALA A 239 8.66 -4.43 15.62
C ALA A 239 9.33 -5.73 15.14
N THR A 240 8.55 -6.80 14.94
CA THR A 240 9.07 -8.08 14.44
C THR A 240 9.44 -8.00 12.95
N VAL A 241 8.64 -7.29 12.14
CA VAL A 241 8.94 -7.05 10.72
C VAL A 241 10.19 -6.16 10.57
N THR A 242 10.31 -5.12 11.40
CA THR A 242 11.51 -4.28 11.48
C THR A 242 12.73 -5.09 11.89
N HIS A 243 12.61 -5.97 12.89
CA HIS A 243 13.70 -6.84 13.32
C HIS A 243 14.10 -7.88 12.25
N ALA A 244 13.22 -8.20 11.31
CA ALA A 244 13.54 -8.99 10.11
C ALA A 244 14.24 -8.16 9.00
N GLY A 245 14.62 -6.91 9.29
CA GLY A 245 15.36 -6.04 8.38
C GLY A 245 14.49 -5.24 7.41
N VAL A 246 13.17 -5.15 7.66
CA VAL A 246 12.23 -4.41 6.80
C VAL A 246 11.48 -3.34 7.57
N TRP A 247 11.71 -2.08 7.22
CA TRP A 247 11.03 -0.94 7.80
C TRP A 247 9.90 -0.51 6.88
N GLN A 248 8.65 -0.58 7.33
CA GLN A 248 7.49 -0.35 6.45
C GLN A 248 7.20 1.14 6.19
N HIS A 249 7.57 2.04 7.11
CA HIS A 249 7.46 3.52 7.02
C HIS A 249 6.05 4.13 6.83
N ASP A 250 5.00 3.32 6.77
CA ASP A 250 3.60 3.77 6.62
C ASP A 250 2.69 2.98 7.59
N PHE A 251 3.08 2.95 8.86
CA PHE A 251 2.42 2.14 9.88
C PHE A 251 1.16 2.86 10.37
N SER A 252 0.05 2.58 9.70
CA SER A 252 -1.25 3.22 9.92
C SER A 252 -2.38 2.19 9.96
N PRO A 253 -3.54 2.49 10.59
CA PRO A 253 -4.69 1.56 10.66
C PRO A 253 -5.18 1.02 9.30
N ARG A 254 -5.01 1.78 8.21
CA ARG A 254 -5.37 1.32 6.86
C ARG A 254 -4.50 0.17 6.34
N ASN A 255 -3.30 0.01 6.88
CA ASN A 255 -2.29 -0.97 6.46
C ASN A 255 -2.17 -2.17 7.41
N ILE A 256 -3.13 -2.34 8.33
CA ILE A 256 -3.18 -3.44 9.29
C ILE A 256 -4.47 -4.23 9.06
N ILE A 257 -4.36 -5.53 8.78
CA ILE A 257 -5.51 -6.44 8.66
C ILE A 257 -5.62 -7.26 9.94
N VAL A 258 -6.80 -7.19 10.58
CA VAL A 258 -7.15 -7.96 11.77
C VAL A 258 -7.87 -9.24 11.36
N ILE A 259 -7.39 -10.38 11.87
CA ILE A 259 -7.86 -11.72 11.52
C ILE A 259 -8.37 -12.43 12.78
N GLY A 260 -9.67 -12.67 12.82
CA GLY A 260 -10.34 -13.33 13.94
C GLY A 260 -11.78 -12.84 14.09
N LYS A 261 -12.62 -13.63 14.77
CA LYS A 261 -14.00 -13.24 15.09
C LYS A 261 -14.16 -12.66 16.49
N ASP A 262 -13.26 -13.04 17.39
CA ASP A 262 -13.22 -12.56 18.77
C ASP A 262 -11.98 -11.69 18.95
N PHE A 263 -12.19 -10.38 19.09
CA PHE A 263 -11.12 -9.41 19.25
C PHE A 263 -10.51 -9.37 20.66
N ASP A 264 -11.09 -10.07 21.63
CA ASP A 264 -10.50 -10.27 22.95
C ASP A 264 -9.63 -11.53 23.04
N SER A 265 -9.69 -12.38 22.01
CA SER A 265 -8.94 -13.65 21.97
C SER A 265 -7.43 -13.43 21.86
N GLU A 266 -6.69 -14.29 22.55
CA GLU A 266 -5.23 -14.38 22.43
C GLU A 266 -4.81 -14.92 21.06
N ASP A 267 -5.69 -15.68 20.38
CA ASP A 267 -5.45 -16.23 19.04
C ASP A 267 -5.71 -15.22 17.91
N LEU A 268 -6.15 -14.00 18.24
CA LEU A 268 -6.32 -12.92 17.27
C LEU A 268 -5.00 -12.68 16.53
N GLN A 269 -5.05 -12.62 15.20
CA GLN A 269 -3.87 -12.36 14.38
C GLN A 269 -3.99 -10.99 13.72
N VAL A 270 -2.84 -10.41 13.40
CA VAL A 270 -2.74 -9.21 12.59
C VAL A 270 -1.72 -9.46 11.48
N LYS A 271 -1.97 -8.87 10.32
CA LYS A 271 -1.01 -8.82 9.22
C LYS A 271 -0.81 -7.39 8.75
N LEU A 272 0.43 -7.02 8.51
CA LEU A 272 0.82 -5.76 7.91
C LEU A 272 0.80 -5.91 6.39
N VAL A 273 0.26 -4.90 5.71
CA VAL A 273 0.19 -4.81 4.26
C VAL A 273 0.72 -3.45 3.80
N ASP A 274 0.83 -3.28 2.49
CA ASP A 274 1.31 -2.04 1.85
C ASP A 274 2.75 -1.67 2.24
N PHE A 275 3.71 -2.19 1.48
CA PHE A 275 5.14 -1.95 1.67
C PHE A 275 5.73 -1.05 0.57
N SER A 276 4.91 -0.21 -0.09
CA SER A 276 5.39 0.68 -1.17
C SER A 276 6.40 1.72 -0.68
N MET A 277 6.33 2.08 0.60
CA MET A 277 7.26 3.02 1.25
C MET A 277 8.40 2.33 1.99
N ALA A 278 8.49 1.00 1.93
CA ALA A 278 9.37 0.24 2.81
C ALA A 278 10.85 0.33 2.43
N THR A 279 11.72 0.19 3.43
CA THR A 279 13.16 0.02 3.26
C THR A 279 13.63 -1.35 3.74
N VAL A 280 14.62 -1.92 3.06
CA VAL A 280 15.31 -3.15 3.46
C VAL A 280 16.73 -2.80 3.89
N ASP A 281 17.09 -3.07 5.14
CA ASP A 281 18.33 -2.55 5.76
C ASP A 281 19.58 -2.85 4.94
N ARG A 282 19.79 -4.12 4.59
CA ARG A 282 20.92 -4.57 3.76
C ARG A 282 21.01 -3.94 2.35
N LEU A 283 19.95 -3.26 1.88
CA LEU A 283 19.92 -2.56 0.58
C LEU A 283 20.11 -1.04 0.73
N THR A 284 20.10 -0.52 1.97
CA THR A 284 20.28 0.90 2.27
C THR A 284 21.70 1.27 2.71
N GLY A 285 22.57 0.26 2.88
CA GLY A 285 23.92 0.46 3.42
C GLY A 285 23.98 0.59 4.94
N PHE A 286 22.84 0.50 5.62
CA PHE A 286 22.78 0.26 7.06
C PHE A 286 22.96 -1.24 7.27
N ASP A 287 24.18 -1.65 7.60
CA ASP A 287 24.55 -3.03 7.90
C ASP A 287 24.93 -3.15 9.38
N GLU A 288 24.03 -2.70 10.26
CA GLU A 288 24.13 -2.94 11.69
C GLU A 288 23.43 -4.26 12.01
N GLU A 289 24.10 -5.14 12.76
CA GLU A 289 23.44 -6.34 13.26
C GLU A 289 22.25 -5.92 14.15
N PRO A 290 21.04 -6.47 13.90
CA PRO A 290 19.90 -6.12 14.72
C PRO A 290 20.16 -6.56 16.17
N PRO A 291 19.71 -5.78 17.17
CA PRO A 291 19.85 -6.16 18.57
C PRO A 291 19.12 -7.48 18.81
N LYS A 292 19.58 -8.30 19.76
CA LYS A 292 18.94 -9.60 20.06
C LYS A 292 17.46 -9.51 20.43
N LEU A 293 17.06 -8.38 21.02
CA LEU A 293 15.68 -8.09 21.40
C LEU A 293 15.02 -7.19 20.35
N LEU A 294 13.69 -7.22 20.29
CA LEU A 294 12.93 -6.33 19.40
C LEU A 294 13.17 -4.86 19.78
N LEU A 295 13.19 -3.97 18.79
CA LEU A 295 13.19 -2.53 19.06
C LEU A 295 11.90 -2.13 19.77
N ASN A 296 12.03 -1.36 20.85
CA ASN A 296 10.88 -1.01 21.67
C ASN A 296 9.98 0.00 20.95
N PRO A 297 8.67 -0.27 20.78
CA PRO A 297 7.75 0.66 20.13
C PRO A 297 7.74 2.05 20.77
N ILE A 298 8.04 2.15 22.07
CA ILE A 298 8.12 3.43 22.79
C ILE A 298 9.05 4.41 22.07
N THR A 299 10.25 4.00 21.64
CA THR A 299 11.22 4.96 21.08
C THR A 299 10.91 5.35 19.65
N ARG A 300 10.17 4.50 18.94
CA ARG A 300 9.76 4.76 17.55
C ARG A 300 8.48 5.59 17.47
N TYR A 301 7.56 5.38 18.40
CA TYR A 301 6.20 5.92 18.31
C TYR A 301 5.87 7.02 19.33
N TRP A 302 6.84 7.43 20.14
CA TRP A 302 6.70 8.59 21.03
C TRP A 302 6.37 9.86 20.23
N GLY A 303 5.24 10.51 20.50
CA GLY A 303 4.82 11.73 19.80
C GLY A 303 4.32 11.54 18.37
N VAL A 304 4.24 10.31 17.84
CA VAL A 304 3.88 10.06 16.43
C VAL A 304 2.76 9.02 16.25
N MET A 305 1.92 8.84 17.27
CA MET A 305 0.73 7.98 17.22
C MET A 305 -0.55 8.69 16.73
N MET A 306 -0.41 9.82 16.01
CA MET A 306 -1.53 10.67 15.63
C MET A 306 -2.60 9.89 14.82
N ASP A 307 -2.19 9.09 13.84
CA ASP A 307 -3.12 8.31 13.01
C ASP A 307 -3.99 7.35 13.85
N PHE A 308 -3.40 6.73 14.88
CA PHE A 308 -4.13 5.85 15.79
C PHE A 308 -5.03 6.62 16.76
N ALA A 309 -4.60 7.80 17.19
CA ALA A 309 -5.36 8.65 18.11
C ALA A 309 -6.60 9.25 17.42
N VAL A 310 -6.42 9.83 16.23
CA VAL A 310 -7.51 10.42 15.42
C VAL A 310 -8.56 9.37 15.05
N ASP A 311 -8.13 8.15 14.76
CA ASP A 311 -9.05 7.03 14.47
C ASP A 311 -9.72 6.47 15.74
N GLY A 312 -9.34 6.91 16.94
CA GLY A 312 -9.95 6.50 18.22
C GLY A 312 -9.42 5.18 18.81
N TRP A 313 -8.28 4.69 18.32
CA TRP A 313 -7.64 3.48 18.85
C TRP A 313 -6.98 3.69 20.21
N VAL A 314 -6.44 4.90 20.41
CA VAL A 314 -5.89 5.39 21.67
C VAL A 314 -6.52 6.74 21.98
N GLY A 315 -6.49 7.17 23.25
CA GLY A 315 -6.96 8.52 23.59
C GLY A 315 -6.12 9.58 22.87
N ASP A 316 -6.78 10.64 22.40
CA ASP A 316 -6.17 11.80 21.75
C ASP A 316 -5.91 12.96 22.71
N ASP A 317 -6.26 12.79 23.99
CA ASP A 317 -5.91 13.72 25.07
C ASP A 317 -4.38 13.82 25.26
N GLU A 318 -3.93 14.94 25.83
CA GLU A 318 -2.52 15.25 26.04
C GLU A 318 -1.77 14.11 26.76
N ASN A 319 -0.75 13.55 26.08
CA ASN A 319 0.10 12.45 26.53
C ASN A 319 -0.59 11.07 26.66
N GLU A 320 -1.85 10.89 26.26
CA GLU A 320 -2.48 9.56 26.32
C GLU A 320 -1.79 8.50 25.44
N PRO A 321 -1.38 8.79 24.19
CA PRO A 321 -0.63 7.82 23.39
C PRO A 321 0.69 7.40 24.03
N GLU A 322 1.46 8.34 24.58
CA GLU A 322 2.73 8.11 25.26
C GLU A 322 2.54 7.31 26.56
N ARG A 323 1.50 7.61 27.34
CA ARG A 323 1.13 6.84 28.53
C ARG A 323 0.72 5.42 28.15
N TRP A 324 -0.01 5.26 27.06
CA TRP A 324 -0.43 3.96 26.55
C TRP A 324 0.80 3.12 26.15
N LEU A 325 1.70 3.66 25.32
CA LEU A 325 2.95 3.00 24.93
C LEU A 325 3.76 2.58 26.16
N TRP A 326 3.96 3.51 27.10
CA TRP A 326 4.72 3.23 28.32
C TRP A 326 4.10 2.12 29.16
N LYS A 327 2.79 2.15 29.34
CA LYS A 327 2.05 1.13 30.09
C LYS A 327 2.22 -0.26 29.48
N HIS A 328 2.25 -0.36 28.16
CA HIS A 328 2.19 -1.64 27.45
C HIS A 328 3.56 -2.22 27.07
N PHE A 329 4.59 -1.40 26.87
CA PHE A 329 5.88 -1.88 26.33
C PHE A 329 7.10 -1.61 27.22
N HIS A 330 7.02 -0.76 28.25
CA HIS A 330 8.21 -0.38 29.03
C HIS A 330 8.82 -1.56 29.81
N LYS A 331 7.99 -2.48 30.29
CA LYS A 331 8.40 -3.66 31.09
C LYS A 331 8.35 -4.97 30.30
N ASP A 332 8.12 -4.90 29.00
CA ASP A 332 7.99 -6.09 28.17
C ASP A 332 9.37 -6.60 27.77
N THR A 333 9.73 -7.79 28.25
CA THR A 333 11.07 -8.37 28.12
C THR A 333 11.40 -8.85 26.71
N ARG A 334 10.44 -8.80 25.77
CA ARG A 334 10.69 -9.08 24.36
C ARG A 334 11.43 -7.93 23.66
N PHE A 335 11.39 -6.75 24.26
CA PHE A 335 11.92 -5.52 23.67
C PHE A 335 13.16 -5.04 24.41
N VAL A 336 14.01 -4.29 23.69
CA VAL A 336 15.12 -3.56 24.29
C VAL A 336 14.57 -2.64 25.41
N PRO A 337 15.18 -2.64 26.61
CA PRO A 337 14.75 -1.76 27.69
C PRO A 337 14.88 -0.28 27.31
N VAL A 338 13.99 0.55 27.86
CA VAL A 338 13.96 1.99 27.61
C VAL A 338 13.99 2.78 28.92
N GLU A 339 14.71 3.90 28.91
CA GLU A 339 14.77 4.84 30.02
C GLU A 339 14.18 6.20 29.64
N ARG A 340 13.36 6.77 30.53
CA ARG A 340 12.81 8.12 30.38
C ARG A 340 13.82 9.17 30.82
N ASN A 341 13.88 10.27 30.08
CA ASN A 341 14.56 11.47 30.56
C ASN A 341 13.74 12.10 31.70
N LYS A 342 14.27 12.07 32.93
CA LYS A 342 13.60 12.62 34.12
C LYS A 342 13.49 14.16 34.11
N LYS A 343 14.29 14.83 33.29
CA LYS A 343 14.34 16.31 33.21
C LYS A 343 13.47 16.86 32.08
N ASP A 344 13.15 16.03 31.09
CA ASP A 344 12.34 16.40 29.94
C ASP A 344 11.40 15.24 29.62
N MET A 345 10.14 15.39 30.00
CA MET A 345 9.11 14.37 29.76
C MET A 345 8.69 14.26 28.29
N TRP A 346 9.05 15.23 27.46
CA TRP A 346 8.74 15.27 26.03
C TRP A 346 9.84 14.62 25.19
N ALA A 347 11.06 14.50 25.74
CA ALA A 347 12.14 13.80 25.09
C ALA A 347 11.77 12.32 24.86
N VAL A 348 12.00 11.86 23.62
CA VAL A 348 11.86 10.45 23.26
C VAL A 348 12.70 9.61 24.22
N PRO A 349 12.12 8.57 24.85
CA PRO A 349 12.87 7.68 25.73
C PRO A 349 14.07 7.04 25.02
N LYS A 350 15.16 6.80 25.75
CA LYS A 350 16.39 6.24 25.20
C LYS A 350 16.35 4.71 25.27
N MET A 351 16.73 4.02 24.19
CA MET A 351 16.98 2.57 24.20
C MET A 351 18.31 2.23 24.87
N MET A 352 18.33 1.17 25.67
CA MET A 352 19.51 0.66 26.37
C MET A 352 20.12 -0.53 25.61
N ILE A 353 20.68 -0.25 24.44
CA ILE A 353 21.19 -1.28 23.50
C ILE A 353 22.44 -1.98 24.06
N ASP A 354 23.30 -1.25 24.78
CA ASP A 354 24.57 -1.78 25.34
C ASP A 354 24.38 -2.82 26.46
N GLU A 355 23.14 -3.05 26.91
CA GLU A 355 22.81 -3.93 28.04
C GLU A 355 22.18 -5.28 27.61
N CYS A 356 22.10 -5.60 26.29
CA CYS A 356 21.32 -6.73 25.74
C CYS A 356 22.11 -7.76 24.90
#